data_AF-A0A966RRP4-F1
#
_entry.id   AF-A0A966RRP4-F1
#
_cell.length_a   1.000
_cell.length_b   1.000
_cell.length_c   1.000
_cell.angle_alpha   90.00
_cell.angle_beta   90.00
_cell.angle_gamma   90.00
#
_symmetry.space_group_name_H-M   'P 1'
#
loop_
_entity.id
_entity.type
_entity.pdbx_description
1 polymer ?
#
loop_
_entity_poly.entity_id
_entity_poly.type
_entity_poly.pdbx_seq_one_letter_code
_entity_poly.pdbx_strand_id
1 'polypeptide(L)'
;DIKHELSKSELDVEQVLSRIEKDEKRLSSGVGTPKELEQTQHELESLNKRRAELEDIELEVMVRLEGLDSRIAELSKRRDELAIEVEAITKERDEALEQISQAVSATKSDRDALVKDIEAELLSLYEKIRSTSDGLAAVRLADGKCQGCHLTMSAAELTRINSLAIDELVRCEECRRILIRIT
;
A
#
# COMPACT_ATOMS: atom_id res chain seq x y z
N ASP A 1 -2.20 7.20 30.73
CA ASP A 1 -0.92 7.45 30.04
C ASP A 1 0.18 6.87 30.91
N ILE A 2 1.09 6.07 30.35
CA ILE A 2 2.10 5.35 31.12
C ILE A 2 3.14 6.29 31.76
N LYS A 3 3.37 7.46 31.16
CA LYS A 3 4.23 8.49 31.79
C LYS A 3 3.60 9.09 33.03
N HIS A 4 2.28 9.27 33.01
CA HIS A 4 1.52 9.70 34.18
C HIS A 4 1.44 8.58 35.23
N GLU A 5 1.37 7.31 34.81
CA GLU A 5 1.43 6.15 35.70
C GLU A 5 2.78 6.09 36.43
N LEU A 6 3.89 6.29 35.71
CA LEU A 6 5.25 6.35 36.27
C LEU A 6 5.37 7.49 37.28
N SER A 7 5.01 8.71 36.88
CA SER A 7 5.07 9.88 37.78
C SER A 7 4.25 9.71 39.05
N LYS A 8 3.09 9.05 38.96
CA LYS A 8 2.30 8.72 40.15
C LYS A 8 3.01 7.70 41.04
N SER A 9 3.61 6.66 40.46
CA SER A 9 4.34 5.63 41.20
C SER A 9 5.55 6.21 41.94
N GLU A 10 6.32 7.06 41.26
CA GLU A 10 7.46 7.80 41.85
C GLU A 10 7.01 8.63 43.07
N LEU A 11 5.89 9.36 42.93
CA LEU A 11 5.32 10.16 44.02
C LEU A 11 4.84 9.29 45.20
N ASP A 12 4.23 8.15 44.94
CA ASP A 12 3.76 7.23 45.98
C ASP A 12 4.95 6.64 46.77
N VAL A 13 6.05 6.30 46.09
CA VAL A 13 7.32 5.85 46.72
C VAL A 13 7.94 6.99 47.55
N GLU A 14 8.06 8.19 46.99
CA GLU A 14 8.64 9.36 47.66
C GLU A 14 7.88 9.72 48.95
N GLN A 15 6.55 9.63 48.94
CA GLN A 15 5.73 9.87 50.12
C GLN A 15 6.01 8.89 51.25
N VAL A 16 6.21 7.60 50.94
CA VAL A 16 6.53 6.57 51.93
C VAL A 16 7.96 6.76 52.45
N LEU A 17 8.92 7.04 51.57
CA LEU A 17 10.30 7.36 51.94
C LEU A 17 10.38 8.55 52.91
N SER A 18 9.64 9.63 52.62
CA SER A 18 9.59 10.81 53.49
C SER A 18 9.04 10.49 54.88
N ARG A 19 8.09 9.55 55.00
CA ARG A 19 7.56 9.09 56.30
C ARG A 19 8.56 8.23 57.04
N ILE A 20 9.19 7.26 56.37
CA ILE A 20 10.26 6.43 56.93
C ILE A 20 11.37 7.32 57.51
N GLU A 21 11.84 8.30 56.75
CA GLU A 21 12.94 9.18 57.19
C GLU A 21 12.56 9.99 58.46
N LYS A 22 11.30 10.41 58.60
CA LYS A 22 10.80 11.10 59.79
C LYS A 22 10.75 10.18 61.01
N ASP A 23 10.25 8.96 60.82
CA ASP A 23 10.10 7.98 61.90
C ASP A 23 11.45 7.43 62.36
N GLU A 24 12.40 7.21 61.44
CA GLU A 24 13.79 6.86 61.75
C GLU A 24 14.49 7.97 62.56
N LYS A 25 14.32 9.24 62.18
CA LYS A 25 14.85 10.38 62.94
C LYS A 25 14.26 10.41 64.34
N ARG A 26 12.95 10.25 64.49
CA ARG A 26 12.28 10.20 65.79
C ARG A 26 12.83 9.07 66.65
N LEU A 27 12.94 7.87 66.09
CA LEU A 27 13.48 6.69 66.79
C LEU A 27 14.93 6.92 67.24
N SER A 28 15.79 7.46 66.37
CA SER A 28 17.19 7.75 66.68
C SER A 28 17.39 8.84 67.74
N SER A 29 16.43 9.77 67.85
CA SER A 29 16.48 10.85 68.83
C SER A 29 16.21 10.37 70.26
N GLY A 30 15.61 9.18 70.42
CA GLY A 30 15.20 8.63 71.71
C GLY A 30 14.08 9.44 72.40
N VAL A 31 13.46 10.39 71.70
CA VAL A 31 12.41 11.26 72.24
C VAL A 31 11.07 10.52 72.22
N GLY A 32 10.66 10.01 73.38
CA GLY A 32 9.37 9.35 73.59
C GLY A 32 9.41 8.38 74.78
N THR A 33 8.24 7.88 75.16
CA THR A 33 8.14 6.77 76.11
C THR A 33 8.57 5.45 75.43
N PRO A 34 9.00 4.42 76.20
CA PRO A 34 9.38 3.13 75.62
C PRO A 34 8.32 2.52 74.71
N LYS A 35 7.04 2.67 75.07
CA LYS A 35 5.90 2.18 74.29
C LYS A 35 5.72 2.93 72.96
N GLU A 36 5.96 4.23 72.93
CA GLU A 36 5.90 5.02 71.70
C GLU A 36 7.05 4.69 70.74
N LEU A 37 8.24 4.41 71.28
CA LEU A 37 9.39 3.98 70.48
C LEU A 37 9.18 2.58 69.88
N GLU A 38 8.61 1.64 70.66
CA GLU A 38 8.21 0.31 70.17
C GLU A 38 7.15 0.40 69.07
N GLN A 39 6.13 1.26 69.25
CA GLN A 39 5.14 1.51 68.20
C GLN A 39 5.78 2.07 66.92
N THR A 40 6.72 3.02 67.05
CA THR A 40 7.44 3.61 65.91
C THR A 40 8.25 2.54 65.15
N GLN A 41 8.84 1.56 65.85
CA GLN A 41 9.54 0.43 65.21
C GLN A 41 8.59 -0.44 64.38
N HIS A 42 7.41 -0.77 64.91
CA HIS A 42 6.41 -1.54 64.15
C HIS A 42 5.84 -0.76 62.95
N GLU A 43 5.68 0.56 63.08
CA GLU A 43 5.29 1.43 61.97
C GLU A 43 6.36 1.43 60.87
N LEU A 44 7.65 1.53 61.24
CA LEU A 44 8.77 1.44 60.29
C LEU A 44 8.83 0.10 59.57
N GLU A 45 8.61 -1.03 60.25
CA GLU A 45 8.54 -2.34 59.60
C GLU A 45 7.41 -2.39 58.55
N SER A 46 6.26 -1.81 58.87
CA SER A 46 5.11 -1.76 57.96
C SER A 46 5.35 -0.83 56.78
N LEU A 47 5.96 0.34 57.02
CA LEU A 47 6.34 1.29 55.96
C LEU A 47 7.40 0.72 55.03
N ASN A 48 8.40 -0.01 55.55
CA ASN A 48 9.42 -0.65 54.72
C ASN A 48 8.82 -1.75 53.81
N LYS A 49 7.85 -2.54 54.31
CA LYS A 49 7.10 -3.47 53.46
C LYS A 49 6.32 -2.73 52.37
N ARG A 50 5.65 -1.64 52.75
CA ARG A 50 4.90 -0.82 51.78
C ARG A 50 5.80 -0.16 50.73
N ARG A 51 7.00 0.29 51.13
CA ARG A 51 8.00 0.83 50.20
C ARG A 51 8.37 -0.23 49.17
N ALA A 52 8.73 -1.43 49.61
CA ALA A 52 9.10 -2.52 48.71
C ALA A 52 7.99 -2.84 47.69
N GLU A 53 6.73 -2.92 48.13
CA GLU A 53 5.59 -3.11 47.23
C GLU A 53 5.44 -1.99 46.19
N LEU A 54 5.68 -0.74 46.57
CA LEU A 54 5.58 0.40 45.66
C LEU A 54 6.77 0.48 44.69
N GLU A 55 7.98 0.14 45.16
CA GLU A 55 9.19 0.04 44.31
C GLU A 55 9.03 -1.07 43.26
N ASP A 56 8.43 -2.20 43.61
CA ASP A 56 8.12 -3.27 42.66
C ASP A 56 7.13 -2.82 41.58
N ILE A 57 6.09 -2.06 41.97
CA ILE A 57 5.11 -1.49 41.03
C ILE A 57 5.78 -0.46 40.11
N GLU A 58 6.61 0.43 40.67
CA GLU A 58 7.35 1.44 39.90
C GLU A 58 8.22 0.77 38.84
N LEU A 59 8.96 -0.27 39.22
CA LEU A 59 9.80 -1.03 38.31
C LEU A 59 8.99 -1.68 37.17
N GLU A 60 7.82 -2.24 37.47
CA GLU A 60 6.93 -2.81 36.45
C GLU A 60 6.48 -1.73 35.44
N VAL A 61 6.13 -0.54 35.93
CA VAL A 61 5.73 0.59 35.08
C VAL A 61 6.90 1.05 34.21
N MET A 62 8.12 1.13 34.75
CA MET A 62 9.33 1.48 34.00
C MET A 62 9.61 0.47 32.87
N VAL A 63 9.55 -0.83 33.16
CA VAL A 63 9.77 -1.89 32.16
C VAL A 63 8.73 -1.79 31.03
N ARG A 64 7.47 -1.51 31.37
CA ARG A 64 6.41 -1.31 30.37
C ARG A 64 6.65 -0.05 29.53
N LEU A 65 7.12 1.04 30.13
CA LEU A 65 7.46 2.28 29.42
C LEU A 65 8.60 2.03 28.41
N GLU A 66 9.68 1.38 28.83
CA GLU A 66 10.81 1.02 27.95
C GLU A 66 10.37 0.16 26.77
N GLY A 67 9.49 -0.82 27.02
CA GLY A 67 8.92 -1.65 25.96
C GLY A 67 8.10 -0.86 24.94
N LEU A 68 7.33 0.14 25.40
CA LEU A 68 6.57 1.02 24.51
C LEU A 68 7.49 1.96 23.72
N ASP A 69 8.49 2.55 24.34
CA ASP A 69 9.45 3.43 23.67
C ASP A 69 10.24 2.69 22.59
N SER A 70 10.70 1.46 22.88
CA SER A 70 11.34 0.59 21.88
C SER A 70 10.41 0.32 20.69
N ARG A 71 9.14 0.02 20.96
CA ARG A 71 8.15 -0.27 19.91
C ARG A 71 7.82 0.95 19.08
N ILE A 72 7.76 2.14 19.70
CA ILE A 72 7.58 3.41 18.99
C ILE A 72 8.77 3.69 18.07
N ALA A 73 10.00 3.46 18.54
CA ALA A 73 11.21 3.65 17.75
C ALA A 73 11.24 2.70 16.53
N GLU A 74 10.92 1.42 16.73
CA GLU A 74 10.83 0.43 15.66
C GLU A 74 9.78 0.82 14.62
N LEU A 75 8.56 1.14 15.06
CA LEU A 75 7.46 1.51 14.15
C LEU A 75 7.75 2.81 13.42
N SER A 76 8.39 3.79 14.06
CA SER A 76 8.77 5.05 13.42
C SER A 76 9.80 4.81 12.33
N LYS A 77 10.82 3.98 12.59
CA LYS A 77 11.81 3.59 11.58
C LYS A 77 11.13 2.88 10.40
N ARG A 78 10.24 1.93 10.69
CA ARG A 78 9.54 1.18 9.63
C ARG A 78 8.65 2.09 8.78
N ARG A 79 7.97 3.05 9.40
CA ARG A 79 7.18 4.06 8.70
C ARG A 79 8.06 4.87 7.74
N ASP A 80 9.23 5.32 8.20
CA ASP A 80 10.12 6.17 7.40
C ASP A 80 10.72 5.40 6.21
N GLU A 81 11.08 4.12 6.41
CA GLU A 81 11.49 3.23 5.31
C GLU A 81 10.39 3.06 4.26
N LEU A 82 9.15 2.80 4.70
CA LEU A 82 8.01 2.66 3.79
C LEU A 82 7.67 3.96 3.05
N ALA A 83 7.85 5.11 3.70
CA ALA A 83 7.64 6.41 3.06
C ALA A 83 8.59 6.62 1.87
N ILE A 84 9.86 6.25 2.03
CA ILE A 84 10.87 6.30 0.96
C ILE A 84 10.50 5.36 -0.18
N GLU A 85 10.06 4.13 0.12
CA GLU A 85 9.65 3.15 -0.88
C GLU A 85 8.43 3.64 -1.68
N VAL A 86 7.43 4.21 -1.01
CA VAL A 86 6.24 4.78 -1.65
C VAL A 86 6.59 5.94 -2.57
N GLU A 87 7.52 6.81 -2.16
CA GLU A 87 7.98 7.92 -2.99
C GLU A 87 8.67 7.42 -4.27
N ALA A 88 9.57 6.43 -4.14
CA ALA A 88 10.26 5.83 -5.27
C ALA A 88 9.29 5.17 -6.27
N ILE A 89 8.38 4.32 -5.79
CA ILE A 89 7.39 3.64 -6.63
C ILE A 89 6.43 4.64 -7.28
N THR A 90 6.06 5.70 -6.58
CA THR A 90 5.18 6.74 -7.13
C THR A 90 5.85 7.44 -8.30
N LYS A 91 7.13 7.79 -8.16
CA LYS A 91 7.91 8.40 -9.23
C LYS A 91 8.02 7.48 -10.46
N GLU A 92 8.37 6.21 -10.27
CA GLU A 92 8.46 5.24 -11.37
C GLU A 92 7.12 5.07 -12.11
N ARG A 93 6.02 5.02 -11.36
CA ARG A 93 4.66 4.93 -11.91
C ARG A 93 4.30 6.20 -12.71
N ASP A 94 4.64 7.38 -12.21
CA ASP A 94 4.35 8.65 -12.90
C ASP A 94 5.17 8.78 -14.19
N GLU A 95 6.45 8.38 -14.18
CA GLU A 95 7.30 8.33 -15.38
C GLU A 95 6.75 7.36 -16.43
N ALA A 96 6.30 6.16 -16.01
CA ALA A 96 5.69 5.19 -16.91
C ALA A 96 4.36 5.70 -17.51
N LEU A 97 3.52 6.36 -16.70
CA LEU A 97 2.26 6.94 -17.17
C LEU A 97 2.48 8.07 -18.18
N GLU A 98 3.52 8.89 -17.97
CA GLU A 98 3.87 9.95 -18.91
C GLU A 98 4.32 9.36 -20.25
N GLN A 99 5.18 8.33 -20.24
CA GLN A 99 5.61 7.64 -21.46
C GLN A 99 4.43 7.04 -22.23
N ILE A 100 3.50 6.37 -21.52
CA ILE A 100 2.28 5.82 -22.13
C ILE A 100 1.42 6.94 -22.72
N SER A 101 1.26 8.04 -22.00
CA SER A 101 0.45 9.19 -22.46
C SER A 101 1.02 9.83 -23.72
N GLN A 102 2.34 9.97 -23.79
CA GLN A 102 3.04 10.44 -24.99
C GLN A 102 2.85 9.48 -26.17
N ALA A 103 3.01 8.17 -25.95
CA ALA A 103 2.80 7.16 -26.99
C ALA A 103 1.36 7.14 -27.52
N VAL A 104 0.36 7.25 -26.62
CA VAL A 104 -1.06 7.35 -26.99
C VAL A 104 -1.33 8.61 -27.80
N SER A 105 -0.79 9.76 -27.37
CA SER A 105 -0.95 11.03 -28.09
C SER A 105 -0.34 10.98 -29.50
N ALA A 106 0.88 10.47 -29.62
CA ALA A 106 1.56 10.29 -30.90
C ALA A 106 0.76 9.36 -31.82
N THR A 107 0.39 8.17 -31.34
CA THR A 107 -0.39 7.19 -32.11
C THR A 107 -1.74 7.76 -32.57
N LYS A 108 -2.39 8.56 -31.72
CA LYS A 108 -3.65 9.23 -32.07
C LYS A 108 -3.44 10.29 -33.15
N SER A 109 -2.37 11.08 -33.04
CA SER A 109 -2.00 12.06 -34.06
C SER A 109 -1.72 11.41 -35.41
N ASP A 110 -0.97 10.31 -35.42
CA ASP A 110 -0.69 9.52 -36.63
C ASP A 110 -1.99 8.98 -37.25
N ARG A 111 -2.89 8.44 -36.44
CA ARG A 111 -4.22 7.99 -36.90
C ARG A 111 -5.02 9.16 -37.49
N ASP A 112 -5.07 10.31 -36.80
CA ASP A 112 -5.84 11.46 -37.25
C ASP A 112 -5.27 12.06 -38.56
N ALA A 113 -3.97 11.87 -38.83
CA ALA A 113 -3.37 12.18 -40.12
C ALA A 113 -3.80 11.18 -41.21
N LEU A 114 -3.63 9.87 -40.96
CA LEU A 114 -3.96 8.81 -41.92
C LEU A 114 -5.43 8.78 -42.33
N VAL A 115 -6.32 9.05 -41.39
CA VAL A 115 -7.77 8.99 -41.62
C VAL A 115 -8.24 10.05 -42.63
N LYS A 116 -7.48 11.14 -42.84
CA LYS A 116 -7.80 12.18 -43.83
C LYS A 116 -7.70 11.68 -45.27
N ASP A 117 -6.86 10.67 -45.50
CA ASP A 117 -6.60 10.11 -46.83
C ASP A 117 -7.49 8.88 -47.13
N ILE A 118 -8.37 8.50 -46.20
CA ILE A 118 -9.27 7.35 -46.32
C ILE A 118 -10.68 7.82 -46.67
N GLU A 119 -11.32 7.14 -47.63
CA GLU A 119 -12.70 7.41 -47.99
C GLU A 119 -13.65 7.24 -46.80
N ALA A 120 -14.58 8.20 -46.63
CA ALA A 120 -15.45 8.29 -45.46
C ALA A 120 -16.32 7.04 -45.25
N GLU A 121 -16.79 6.39 -46.32
CA GLU A 121 -17.59 5.17 -46.23
C GLU A 121 -16.78 3.98 -45.71
N LEU A 122 -15.56 3.80 -46.22
CA LEU A 122 -14.64 2.76 -45.76
C LEU A 122 -14.23 2.97 -44.30
N LEU A 123 -13.93 4.21 -43.91
CA LEU A 123 -13.64 4.57 -42.52
C LEU A 123 -14.82 4.27 -41.59
N SER A 124 -16.04 4.63 -42.00
CA SER A 124 -17.25 4.37 -41.22
C SER A 124 -17.45 2.88 -40.97
N LEU A 125 -17.25 2.06 -42.00
CA LEU A 125 -17.30 0.61 -41.88
C LEU A 125 -16.20 0.07 -40.95
N TYR A 126 -14.97 0.56 -41.09
CA TYR A 126 -13.85 0.19 -40.22
C TYR A 126 -14.17 0.49 -38.75
N GLU A 127 -14.62 1.71 -38.42
CA GLU A 127 -14.94 2.09 -37.03
C GLU A 127 -16.11 1.28 -36.45
N LYS A 128 -17.13 0.98 -37.27
CA LYS A 128 -18.27 0.14 -36.85
C LYS A 128 -17.83 -1.28 -36.48
N ILE A 129 -16.91 -1.86 -37.26
CA ILE A 129 -16.36 -3.18 -36.93
C ILE A 129 -15.44 -3.07 -35.70
N ARG A 130 -14.61 -2.00 -35.63
CA ARG A 130 -13.64 -1.79 -34.55
C ARG A 130 -14.29 -1.77 -33.17
N SER A 131 -15.43 -1.10 -33.05
CA SER A 131 -16.18 -0.96 -31.80
C SER A 131 -16.81 -2.27 -31.29
N THR A 132 -16.96 -3.26 -32.16
CA THR A 132 -17.59 -4.55 -31.85
C THR A 132 -16.64 -5.74 -31.92
N SER A 133 -15.37 -5.50 -32.27
CA SER A 133 -14.37 -6.54 -32.57
C SER A 133 -13.05 -6.35 -31.80
N ASP A 134 -13.14 -5.91 -30.55
CA ASP A 134 -11.99 -5.71 -29.63
C ASP A 134 -10.90 -4.78 -30.20
N GLY A 135 -11.29 -3.74 -30.94
CA GLY A 135 -10.35 -2.79 -31.51
C GLY A 135 -9.69 -3.23 -32.83
N LEU A 136 -9.98 -4.45 -33.32
CA LEU A 136 -9.44 -4.98 -34.57
C LEU A 136 -10.52 -5.07 -35.65
N ALA A 137 -10.54 -4.11 -36.57
CA ALA A 137 -11.51 -4.06 -37.66
C ALA A 137 -11.03 -4.66 -38.97
N ALA A 138 -9.71 -4.62 -39.22
CA ALA A 138 -9.10 -5.16 -40.42
C ALA A 138 -7.93 -6.07 -40.04
N VAL A 139 -7.82 -7.22 -40.71
CA VAL A 139 -6.84 -8.26 -40.41
C VAL A 139 -6.31 -8.85 -41.71
N ARG A 140 -5.08 -9.34 -41.67
CA ARG A 140 -4.47 -9.99 -42.84
C ARG A 140 -5.17 -11.31 -43.15
N LEU A 141 -5.38 -11.59 -44.43
CA LEU A 141 -5.62 -12.94 -44.93
C LEU A 141 -4.27 -13.57 -45.26
N ALA A 142 -3.88 -14.62 -44.54
CA ALA A 142 -2.58 -15.29 -44.72
C ALA A 142 -2.75 -16.81 -44.54
N ASP A 143 -2.08 -17.59 -45.39
CA ASP A 143 -2.14 -19.06 -45.38
C ASP A 143 -3.57 -19.64 -45.45
N GLY A 144 -4.45 -18.94 -46.18
CA GLY A 144 -5.87 -19.30 -46.26
C GLY A 144 -6.65 -19.09 -44.96
N LYS A 145 -6.09 -18.36 -43.99
CA LYS A 145 -6.69 -18.10 -42.67
C LYS A 145 -6.93 -16.62 -42.43
N CYS A 146 -8.05 -16.33 -41.78
CA CYS A 146 -8.32 -15.00 -41.22
C CYS A 146 -7.45 -14.81 -39.98
N GLN A 147 -6.55 -13.83 -39.96
CA GLN A 147 -5.69 -13.58 -38.79
C GLN A 147 -6.41 -12.90 -37.62
N GLY A 148 -7.73 -12.68 -37.72
CA GLY A 148 -8.55 -12.15 -36.63
C GLY A 148 -9.31 -13.23 -35.83
N CYS A 149 -9.91 -14.22 -36.50
CA CYS A 149 -10.58 -15.35 -35.82
C CYS A 149 -9.80 -16.65 -35.90
N HIS A 150 -8.69 -16.67 -36.64
CA HIS A 150 -7.81 -17.82 -36.87
C HIS A 150 -8.47 -19.04 -37.53
N LEU A 151 -9.69 -18.87 -38.06
CA LEU A 151 -10.37 -19.91 -38.81
C LEU A 151 -9.81 -20.00 -40.23
N THR A 152 -9.77 -21.24 -40.72
CA THR A 152 -9.34 -21.57 -42.09
C THR A 152 -10.52 -21.39 -43.03
N MET A 153 -10.31 -20.65 -44.11
CA MET A 153 -11.33 -20.42 -45.12
C MET A 153 -11.48 -21.66 -46.00
N SER A 154 -12.70 -21.92 -46.48
CA SER A 154 -12.94 -22.99 -47.42
C SER A 154 -12.22 -22.72 -48.75
N ALA A 155 -11.85 -23.78 -49.48
CA ALA A 155 -11.20 -23.64 -50.79
C ALA A 155 -12.07 -22.87 -51.80
N ALA A 156 -13.39 -23.03 -51.72
CA ALA A 156 -14.34 -22.29 -52.55
C ALA A 156 -14.31 -20.79 -52.24
N GLU A 157 -14.27 -20.44 -50.95
CA GLU A 157 -14.23 -19.06 -50.51
C GLU A 157 -12.90 -18.38 -50.87
N LEU A 158 -11.76 -19.09 -50.71
CA LEU A 158 -10.46 -18.58 -51.16
C LEU A 158 -10.44 -18.36 -52.68
N THR A 159 -11.02 -19.27 -53.46
CA THR A 159 -11.12 -19.12 -54.92
C THR A 159 -11.97 -17.89 -55.28
N ARG A 160 -13.10 -17.70 -54.60
CA ARG A 160 -13.95 -16.52 -54.78
C ARG A 160 -13.18 -15.24 -54.47
N ILE A 161 -12.54 -15.16 -53.30
CA ILE A 161 -11.76 -13.99 -52.85
C ILE A 161 -10.62 -13.65 -53.81
N ASN A 162 -9.92 -14.66 -54.34
CA ASN A 162 -8.81 -14.48 -55.30
C ASN A 162 -9.29 -14.03 -56.69
N SER A 163 -10.55 -14.30 -57.05
CA SER A 163 -11.13 -13.86 -58.32
C SER A 163 -11.64 -12.41 -58.31
N LEU A 164 -11.80 -11.81 -57.13
CA LEU A 164 -12.24 -10.43 -56.98
C LEU A 164 -11.12 -9.45 -57.33
N ALA A 165 -11.47 -8.29 -57.89
CA ALA A 165 -10.54 -7.19 -58.15
C ALA A 165 -9.77 -6.80 -56.88
N ILE A 166 -8.54 -6.32 -57.00
CA ILE A 166 -7.63 -6.06 -55.86
C ILE A 166 -8.18 -4.97 -54.91
N ASP A 167 -8.93 -4.02 -55.44
CA ASP A 167 -9.59 -2.92 -54.73
C ASP A 167 -10.95 -3.32 -54.11
N GLU A 168 -11.49 -4.49 -54.46
CA GLU A 168 -12.74 -4.99 -53.87
C GLU A 168 -12.58 -5.26 -52.37
N LEU A 169 -13.50 -4.74 -51.56
CA LEU A 169 -13.49 -4.91 -50.12
C LEU A 169 -14.08 -6.28 -49.71
N VAL A 170 -13.25 -7.12 -49.08
CA VAL A 170 -13.66 -8.45 -48.61
C VAL A 170 -13.76 -8.47 -47.09
N ARG A 171 -14.76 -9.17 -46.55
CA ARG A 171 -14.92 -9.42 -45.11
C ARG A 171 -14.97 -10.91 -44.80
N CYS A 172 -14.45 -11.29 -43.64
CA CYS A 172 -14.58 -12.64 -43.13
C CYS A 172 -16.06 -12.97 -42.84
N GLU A 173 -16.54 -14.13 -43.30
CA GLU A 173 -17.93 -14.56 -43.06
C GLU A 173 -18.20 -14.82 -41.58
N GLU A 174 -17.18 -15.30 -40.85
CA GLU A 174 -17.27 -15.70 -39.44
C GLU A 174 -17.21 -14.50 -38.50
N CYS A 175 -16.15 -13.69 -38.58
CA CYS A 175 -15.91 -12.60 -37.64
C CYS A 175 -16.15 -11.20 -38.20
N ARG A 176 -16.62 -11.08 -39.45
CA ARG A 176 -17.01 -9.82 -40.12
C ARG A 176 -15.93 -8.76 -40.29
N ARG A 177 -14.71 -9.00 -39.80
CA ARG A 177 -13.52 -8.15 -40.01
C ARG A 177 -13.16 -8.05 -41.49
N ILE A 178 -12.63 -6.89 -41.88
CA ILE A 178 -12.11 -6.64 -43.23
C ILE A 178 -10.86 -7.50 -43.44
N LEU A 179 -10.77 -8.18 -44.58
CA LEU A 179 -9.63 -9.01 -44.95
C LEU A 179 -8.68 -8.23 -45.85
N ILE A 180 -7.47 -7.98 -45.35
CA ILE A 180 -6.39 -7.37 -46.09
C ILE A 180 -5.67 -8.46 -46.90
N ARG A 181 -5.83 -8.40 -48.22
CA ARG A 181 -5.20 -9.28 -49.19
C ARG A 181 -3.83 -8.69 -49.56
N ILE A 182 -2.80 -9.06 -48.81
CA ILE A 182 -1.42 -8.64 -49.13
C ILE A 182 -0.88 -9.65 -50.15
N THR A 183 -0.81 -9.25 -51.41
CA THR A 183 -0.09 -9.97 -52.47
C THR A 183 1.41 -9.89 -52.30
#